data_AF-A0A524GT87-F1
#
_entry.id   AF-A0A524GT87-F1
#
_cell.length_a   1.000
_cell.length_b   1.000
_cell.length_c   1.000
_cell.angle_alpha   90.00
_cell.angle_beta   90.00
_cell.angle_gamma   90.00
#
_symmetry.space_group_name_H-M   'P 1'
#
loop_
_entity.id
_entity.type
_entity.pdbx_description
1 polymer ?
#
loop_
_entity_poly.entity_id
_entity_poly.type
_entity_poly.pdbx_seq_one_letter_code
_entity_poly.pdbx_strand_id
1 'polypeptide(L)'
;MKALSSLLLTLSVAVLASCGGSDSSITPPASGTVTVLLTDGPMDEARSLVFHVTHVDMGHADGSMTHLVLPGGPLDIDMMQLQNGAVQSILNNMTMPAGQYEWMELGVDLTQSHIGTMSGGQHNMTMSTAHPFRSTEPFEIGPAQHA
;
A
#
# COMPACT_ATOMS: atom_id res chain seq x y z
N MET A 1 30.31 -78.12 -22.84
CA MET A 1 30.34 -77.12 -23.92
C MET A 1 28.90 -76.66 -24.16
N LYS A 2 28.63 -75.35 -23.99
CA LYS A 2 27.57 -74.49 -24.58
C LYS A 2 26.20 -75.16 -24.92
N ALA A 3 25.05 -74.68 -24.46
CA ALA A 3 24.52 -73.31 -24.56
C ALA A 3 23.37 -73.10 -23.55
N LEU A 4 23.41 -72.01 -22.75
CA LEU A 4 22.59 -70.78 -22.86
C LEU A 4 21.07 -71.02 -22.88
N SER A 5 20.34 -70.71 -21.80
CA SER A 5 19.96 -69.35 -21.35
C SER A 5 18.85 -68.72 -22.21
N SER A 6 17.61 -68.74 -21.70
CA SER A 6 16.80 -67.53 -21.47
C SER A 6 15.39 -67.89 -20.99
N LEU A 7 15.20 -67.74 -19.67
CA LEU A 7 13.91 -67.57 -19.01
C LEU A 7 13.58 -66.07 -19.07
N LEU A 8 12.59 -65.65 -19.87
CA LEU A 8 12.03 -64.30 -19.80
C LEU A 8 10.62 -64.38 -19.21
N LEU A 9 10.57 -64.18 -17.89
CA LEU A 9 9.36 -63.95 -17.12
C LEU A 9 8.94 -62.48 -17.30
N THR A 10 7.77 -62.28 -17.89
CA THR A 10 7.19 -60.96 -18.19
C THR A 10 6.77 -60.27 -16.89
N LEU A 11 7.56 -59.30 -16.41
CA LEU A 11 7.25 -58.51 -15.22
C LEU A 11 6.60 -57.19 -15.64
N SER A 12 5.27 -57.17 -15.66
CA SER A 12 4.46 -55.96 -15.85
C SER A 12 4.49 -55.12 -14.56
N VAL A 13 5.47 -54.22 -14.44
CA VAL A 13 5.46 -53.20 -13.38
C VAL A 13 4.54 -52.08 -13.82
N ALA A 14 3.39 -51.99 -13.15
CA ALA A 14 2.44 -50.92 -13.28
C ALA A 14 3.11 -49.58 -12.95
N VAL A 15 3.03 -48.65 -13.89
CA VAL A 15 3.42 -47.26 -13.71
C VAL A 15 2.37 -46.62 -12.81
N LEU A 16 2.62 -46.59 -11.50
CA LEU A 16 1.88 -45.66 -10.64
C LEU A 16 2.40 -44.26 -10.95
N ALA A 17 1.70 -43.59 -11.86
CA ALA A 17 1.71 -42.14 -11.93
C ALA A 17 1.25 -41.63 -10.57
N SER A 18 2.19 -41.19 -9.73
CA SER A 18 1.91 -40.34 -8.59
C SER A 18 1.37 -39.03 -9.16
N CYS A 19 0.06 -38.98 -9.31
CA CYS A 19 -0.69 -37.75 -9.44
C CYS A 19 -0.59 -37.06 -8.07
N GLY A 20 0.52 -36.34 -7.86
CA GLY A 20 0.63 -35.32 -6.83
C GLY A 20 -0.24 -34.14 -7.25
N GLY A 21 -1.56 -34.34 -7.22
CA GLY A 21 -2.52 -33.26 -7.27
C GLY A 21 -2.45 -32.54 -5.95
N SER A 22 -1.48 -31.63 -5.82
CA SER A 22 -1.63 -30.53 -4.88
C SER A 22 -2.86 -29.78 -5.35
N ASP A 23 -3.99 -30.05 -4.72
CA ASP A 23 -5.16 -29.20 -4.75
C ASP A 23 -4.67 -27.87 -4.18
N SER A 24 -4.12 -27.03 -5.05
CA SER A 24 -3.83 -25.64 -4.76
C SER A 24 -5.19 -24.98 -4.64
N SER A 25 -5.86 -25.24 -3.51
CA SER A 25 -6.94 -24.42 -3.02
C SER A 25 -6.39 -23.01 -2.99
N ILE A 26 -6.77 -22.23 -4.00
CA ILE A 26 -6.37 -20.84 -4.20
C ILE A 26 -7.04 -20.07 -3.07
N THR A 27 -6.44 -20.16 -1.89
CA THR A 27 -6.83 -19.33 -0.76
C THR A 27 -6.46 -17.92 -1.20
N PRO A 28 -7.43 -16.99 -1.25
CA PRO A 28 -7.11 -15.61 -1.56
C PRO A 28 -5.96 -15.16 -0.66
N PRO A 29 -4.96 -14.42 -1.20
CA PRO A 29 -3.91 -13.87 -0.35
C PRO A 29 -4.57 -13.11 0.79
N ALA A 30 -4.08 -13.35 2.01
CA ALA A 30 -4.58 -12.68 3.19
C ALA A 30 -4.58 -11.16 2.97
N SER A 31 -5.65 -10.48 3.39
CA SER A 31 -5.81 -9.03 3.25
C SER A 31 -6.30 -8.43 4.56
N GLY A 32 -5.93 -7.17 4.81
CA GLY A 32 -6.41 -6.36 5.92
C GLY A 32 -7.00 -5.04 5.42
N THR A 33 -7.30 -4.12 6.33
CA THR A 33 -7.85 -2.80 6.01
C THR A 33 -6.99 -1.68 6.53
N VAL A 34 -6.82 -0.61 5.75
CA VAL A 34 -6.10 0.59 6.14
C VAL A 34 -7.03 1.81 6.09
N THR A 35 -6.94 2.62 7.15
CA THR A 35 -7.49 3.97 7.20
C THR A 35 -6.34 4.93 7.42
N VAL A 36 -6.25 5.94 6.56
CA VAL A 36 -5.23 7.01 6.66
C VAL A 36 -5.95 8.29 7.02
N LEU A 37 -5.56 8.88 8.14
CA LEU A 37 -6.07 10.15 8.63
C LEU A 37 -4.95 11.18 8.57
N LEU A 38 -5.29 12.39 8.14
CA LEU A 38 -4.41 13.55 8.16
C LEU A 38 -4.89 14.52 9.24
N THR A 39 -3.94 15.06 10.00
CA THR A 39 -4.15 16.09 11.03
C THR A 39 -3.14 17.20 10.82
N ASP A 40 -3.40 18.38 11.38
CA ASP A 40 -2.40 19.44 11.39
C ASP A 40 -1.31 19.23 12.46
N GLY A 41 -0.28 20.06 12.37
CA GLY A 41 0.60 20.40 13.48
C GLY A 41 0.45 21.89 13.82
N PRO A 42 1.07 22.37 14.92
CA PRO A 42 0.97 23.76 15.33
C PRO A 42 1.48 24.71 14.23
N MET A 43 0.63 25.65 13.81
CA MET A 43 0.95 26.66 12.79
C MET A 43 0.20 27.97 13.09
N ASP A 44 0.96 29.04 13.32
CA ASP A 44 0.42 30.32 13.76
C ASP A 44 0.41 31.40 12.65
N GLU A 45 1.09 31.17 11.52
CA GLU A 45 1.41 32.22 10.53
C GLU A 45 0.83 32.01 9.11
N ALA A 46 -0.28 31.28 8.97
CA ALA A 46 -0.98 31.13 7.69
C ALA A 46 -2.47 31.48 7.80
N ARG A 47 -3.01 32.12 6.76
CA ARG A 47 -4.47 32.30 6.63
C ARG A 47 -5.14 31.02 6.14
N SER A 48 -4.47 30.30 5.25
CA SER A 48 -4.89 28.99 4.74
C SER A 48 -3.65 28.21 4.32
N LEU A 49 -3.70 26.88 4.44
CA LEU A 49 -2.64 26.00 3.95
C LEU A 49 -3.31 24.81 3.26
N VAL A 50 -3.43 24.88 1.94
CA VAL A 50 -4.20 23.92 1.16
C VAL A 50 -3.26 22.92 0.47
N PHE A 51 -3.35 21.65 0.84
CA PHE A 51 -2.69 20.57 0.12
C PHE A 51 -3.63 19.92 -0.89
N HIS A 52 -3.14 19.76 -2.12
CA HIS A 52 -3.80 18.97 -3.16
C HIS A 52 -3.28 17.55 -3.14
N VAL A 53 -3.95 16.67 -2.41
CA VAL A 53 -3.57 15.26 -2.25
C VAL A 53 -4.10 14.44 -3.42
N THR A 54 -3.25 13.63 -4.05
CA THR A 54 -3.59 12.90 -5.28
C THR A 54 -3.65 11.38 -5.07
N HIS A 55 -2.82 10.83 -4.19
CA HIS A 55 -2.70 9.39 -3.96
C HIS A 55 -1.98 9.09 -2.64
N VAL A 56 -1.96 7.80 -2.27
CA VAL A 56 -1.09 7.25 -1.23
C VAL A 56 -0.31 6.08 -1.81
N ASP A 57 1.00 6.07 -1.62
CA ASP A 57 1.85 4.92 -1.98
C ASP A 57 2.28 4.18 -0.71
N MET A 58 2.36 2.85 -0.80
CA MET A 58 2.85 2.01 0.29
C MET A 58 3.93 1.05 -0.23
N GLY A 59 5.10 1.11 0.39
CA GLY A 59 6.23 0.24 0.05
C GLY A 59 6.23 -1.03 0.87
N HIS A 60 6.20 -2.16 0.20
CA HIS A 60 6.32 -3.49 0.81
C HIS A 60 7.77 -3.76 1.19
N ALA A 61 7.98 -4.63 2.18
CA ALA A 61 9.31 -5.06 2.62
C ALA A 61 10.11 -5.82 1.55
N ASP A 62 9.45 -6.37 0.53
CA ASP A 62 10.11 -7.00 -0.62
C ASP A 62 10.61 -5.98 -1.67
N GLY A 63 10.41 -4.69 -1.42
CA GLY A 63 10.78 -3.59 -2.31
C GLY A 63 9.76 -3.24 -3.38
N SER A 64 8.64 -3.98 -3.47
CA SER A 64 7.52 -3.62 -4.33
C SER A 64 6.69 -2.47 -3.70
N MET A 65 5.81 -1.87 -4.50
CA MET A 65 5.00 -0.73 -4.08
C MET A 65 3.56 -0.91 -4.55
N THR A 66 2.61 -0.49 -3.73
CA THR A 66 1.19 -0.37 -4.10
C THR A 66 0.79 1.09 -4.16
N HIS A 67 0.32 1.51 -5.34
CA HIS A 67 -0.19 2.85 -5.59
C HIS A 67 -1.70 2.88 -5.37
N LEU A 68 -2.16 3.73 -4.46
CA LEU A 68 -3.56 3.85 -4.09
C LEU A 68 -4.11 5.19 -4.55
N VAL A 69 -4.96 5.13 -5.59
CA VAL A 69 -5.78 6.27 -6.00
C VAL A 69 -6.86 6.54 -4.95
N LEU A 70 -7.12 7.81 -4.70
CA LEU A 70 -8.20 8.20 -3.79
C LEU A 70 -9.57 7.86 -4.43
N PRO A 71 -10.51 7.20 -3.72
CA PRO A 71 -11.78 6.76 -4.30
C PRO A 71 -12.64 7.87 -4.93
N GLY A 72 -12.50 9.12 -4.44
CA GLY A 72 -13.20 10.31 -4.96
C GLY A 72 -12.38 11.16 -5.94
N GLY A 73 -11.18 10.71 -6.30
CA GLY A 73 -10.18 11.55 -6.98
C GLY A 73 -9.39 12.44 -6.02
N PRO A 74 -8.54 13.34 -6.55
CA PRO A 74 -7.72 14.23 -5.74
C PRO A 74 -8.54 15.09 -4.77
N LEU A 75 -7.95 15.40 -3.61
CA LEU A 75 -8.61 16.08 -2.51
C LEU A 75 -7.82 17.33 -2.11
N ASP A 76 -8.49 18.49 -2.11
CA ASP A 76 -7.97 19.71 -1.50
C ASP A 76 -8.29 19.71 0.00
N ILE A 77 -7.25 19.91 0.82
CA ILE A 77 -7.40 19.91 2.28
C ILE A 77 -6.73 21.16 2.84
N ASP A 78 -7.54 22.05 3.43
CA ASP A 78 -7.03 23.19 4.19
C ASP A 78 -6.64 22.76 5.60
N MET A 79 -5.34 22.70 5.88
CA MET A 79 -4.80 22.31 7.18
C MET A 79 -5.25 23.25 8.30
N MET A 80 -5.58 24.50 7.98
CA MET A 80 -6.10 25.45 8.98
C MET A 80 -7.49 25.05 9.51
N GLN A 81 -8.19 24.14 8.83
CA GLN A 81 -9.45 23.57 9.31
C GLN A 81 -9.25 22.31 10.17
N LEU A 82 -8.02 21.80 10.28
CA LEU A 82 -7.71 20.57 11.03
C LEU A 82 -7.16 20.83 12.44
N GLN A 83 -7.34 22.05 12.94
CA GLN A 83 -6.93 22.45 14.29
C GLN A 83 -7.73 21.74 15.39
N ASN A 84 -7.17 21.73 16.60
CA ASN A 84 -7.83 21.20 17.81
C ASN A 84 -8.20 19.71 17.73
N GLY A 85 -7.37 18.91 17.06
CA GLY A 85 -7.56 17.47 16.91
C GLY A 85 -8.58 17.08 15.85
N ALA A 86 -9.00 18.01 15.00
CA ALA A 86 -9.77 17.69 13.81
C ALA A 86 -8.90 16.92 12.80
N VAL A 87 -9.51 15.97 12.10
CA VAL A 87 -8.81 15.09 11.16
C VAL A 87 -9.59 14.98 9.85
N GLN A 88 -8.85 14.80 8.75
CA GLN A 88 -9.39 14.49 7.44
C GLN A 88 -9.04 13.05 7.07
N SER A 89 -10.04 12.25 6.67
CA SER A 89 -9.78 10.93 6.11
C SER A 89 -9.27 11.05 4.68
N ILE A 90 -8.11 10.44 4.40
CA ILE A 90 -7.53 10.31 3.06
C ILE A 90 -7.96 8.98 2.44
N LEU A 91 -7.77 7.90 3.19
CA LEU A 91 -8.24 6.56 2.88
C LEU A 91 -9.13 6.08 4.02
N ASN A 92 -10.20 5.35 3.69
CA ASN A 92 -11.14 4.82 4.67
C ASN A 92 -11.43 3.35 4.39
N ASN A 93 -10.99 2.47 5.30
CA ASN A 93 -11.16 1.02 5.21
C ASN A 93 -10.74 0.42 3.85
N MET A 94 -9.62 0.90 3.30
CA MET A 94 -9.08 0.38 2.04
C MET A 94 -8.53 -1.03 2.25
N THR A 95 -9.03 -1.99 1.48
CA THR A 95 -8.50 -3.36 1.50
C THR A 95 -7.10 -3.40 0.91
N MET A 96 -6.15 -3.94 1.68
CA MET A 96 -4.73 -4.05 1.31
C MET A 96 -4.25 -5.49 1.53
N PRO A 97 -3.27 -5.97 0.73
CA PRO A 97 -2.59 -7.22 1.05
C PRO A 97 -2.05 -7.21 2.48
N ALA A 98 -2.21 -8.31 3.20
CA ALA A 98 -1.57 -8.48 4.49
C ALA A 98 -0.07 -8.68 4.29
N GLY A 99 0.75 -8.09 5.15
CA GLY A 99 2.20 -8.12 5.02
C GLY A 99 2.92 -6.99 5.74
N GLN A 100 4.24 -6.99 5.58
CA GLN A 100 5.14 -5.97 6.13
C GLN A 100 5.38 -4.86 5.11
N TYR A 101 5.33 -3.63 5.59
CA TYR A 101 5.54 -2.42 4.82
C TYR A 101 6.63 -1.58 5.48
N GLU A 102 7.50 -0.99 4.68
CA GLU A 102 8.65 -0.22 5.16
C GLU A 102 8.36 1.28 5.20
N TRP A 103 7.43 1.74 4.37
CA TRP A 103 7.09 3.16 4.28
C TRP A 103 5.70 3.39 3.69
N MET A 104 5.16 4.57 3.98
CA MET A 104 3.96 5.14 3.35
C MET A 104 4.28 6.54 2.87
N GLU A 105 3.86 6.90 1.67
CA GLU A 105 4.05 8.23 1.09
C GLU A 105 2.72 8.85 0.67
N LEU A 106 2.54 10.12 1.01
CA LEU A 106 1.42 10.93 0.55
C LEU A 106 1.80 11.69 -0.72
N GLY A 107 1.10 11.43 -1.80
CA GLY A 107 1.27 12.13 -3.07
C GLY A 107 0.59 13.49 -3.06
N VAL A 108 1.35 14.57 -3.20
CA VAL A 108 0.84 15.95 -3.19
C VAL A 108 1.24 16.69 -4.47
N ASP A 109 0.27 17.31 -5.15
CA ASP A 109 0.54 18.22 -6.27
C ASP A 109 0.85 19.61 -5.73
N LEU A 110 2.13 19.98 -5.75
CA LEU A 110 2.61 21.27 -5.25
C LEU A 110 2.21 22.46 -6.13
N THR A 111 1.85 22.23 -7.39
CA THR A 111 1.40 23.29 -8.30
C THR A 111 -0.04 23.69 -8.04
N GLN A 112 -0.85 22.76 -7.51
CA GLN A 112 -2.22 23.01 -7.04
C GLN A 112 -2.29 23.32 -5.54
N SER A 113 -1.27 22.93 -4.77
CA SER A 113 -1.14 23.27 -3.35
C SER A 113 -0.64 24.71 -3.15
N HIS A 114 -1.18 25.40 -2.16
CA HIS A 114 -0.84 26.79 -1.89
C HIS A 114 -0.95 27.19 -0.41
N ILE A 115 -0.17 28.19 -0.03
CA ILE A 115 -0.30 28.90 1.25
C ILE A 115 -0.94 30.27 1.01
N GLY A 116 -1.98 30.57 1.79
CA GLY A 116 -2.61 31.88 1.86
C GLY A 116 -1.99 32.70 2.99
N THR A 117 -1.55 33.92 2.70
CA THR A 117 -0.97 34.82 3.69
C THR A 117 -2.05 35.67 4.38
N MET A 118 -1.72 36.22 5.55
CA MET A 118 -2.62 37.13 6.27
C MET A 118 -2.91 38.44 5.52
N SER A 119 -2.05 38.83 4.58
CA SER A 119 -2.28 39.97 3.68
C SER A 119 -3.20 39.64 2.48
N GLY A 120 -3.62 38.39 2.33
CA GLY A 120 -4.54 37.92 1.29
C GLY A 120 -3.87 37.41 0.00
N GLY A 121 -2.54 37.35 -0.05
CA GLY A 121 -1.81 36.74 -1.16
C GLY A 121 -1.82 35.22 -1.09
N GLN A 122 -1.62 34.56 -2.24
CA GLN A 122 -1.39 33.11 -2.32
C GLN A 122 -0.06 32.82 -2.97
N HIS A 123 0.64 31.81 -2.45
CA HIS A 123 1.89 31.31 -3.00
C HIS A 123 1.82 29.80 -3.17
N ASN A 124 2.22 29.30 -4.33
CA ASN A 124 2.34 27.87 -4.54
C ASN A 124 3.42 27.29 -3.62
N MET A 125 3.24 26.04 -3.24
CA MET A 125 4.23 25.34 -2.43
C MET A 125 5.38 24.88 -3.31
N THR A 126 6.56 24.80 -2.69
CA THR A 126 7.70 24.10 -3.28
C THR A 126 8.21 23.11 -2.26
N MET A 127 8.59 21.93 -2.73
CA MET A 127 9.21 20.93 -1.89
C MET A 127 10.44 20.38 -2.57
N SER A 128 11.46 20.11 -1.78
CA SER A 128 12.60 19.37 -2.26
C SER A 128 12.18 17.93 -2.53
N THR A 129 12.54 17.41 -3.70
CA THR A 129 12.36 15.99 -4.04
C THR A 129 13.13 15.05 -3.12
N ALA A 130 14.09 15.57 -2.33
CA ALA A 130 14.80 14.79 -1.33
C ALA A 130 13.97 14.49 -0.08
N HIS A 131 12.84 15.18 0.13
CA HIS A 131 12.01 15.05 1.34
C HIS A 131 10.54 14.94 0.94
N PRO A 132 10.09 13.80 0.39
CA PRO A 132 8.67 13.56 0.15
C PRO A 132 7.91 13.51 1.48
N PHE A 133 6.57 13.61 1.42
CA PHE A 133 5.70 13.37 2.57
C PHE A 133 5.62 11.88 2.88
N ARG A 134 6.75 11.30 3.33
CA ARG A 134 6.92 9.86 3.56
C ARG A 134 7.17 9.58 5.04
N SER A 135 6.39 8.66 5.59
CA SER A 135 6.73 7.95 6.82
C SER A 135 7.61 6.75 6.46
N THR A 136 8.72 6.58 7.14
CA THR A 136 9.65 5.45 6.98
C THR A 136 9.66 4.52 8.20
N GLU A 137 8.66 4.63 9.05
CA GLU A 137 8.45 3.69 10.15
C GLU A 137 7.79 2.42 9.60
N PRO A 138 8.42 1.24 9.76
CA PRO A 138 7.83 -0.01 9.30
C PRO A 138 6.52 -0.32 10.01
N PHE A 139 5.58 -0.92 9.29
CA PHE A 139 4.28 -1.31 9.82
C PHE A 139 3.77 -2.61 9.20
N GLU A 140 2.93 -3.33 9.94
CA GLU A 140 2.30 -4.57 9.49
C GLU A 140 0.81 -4.35 9.23
N ILE A 141 0.34 -4.81 8.07
CA ILE A 141 -1.09 -5.01 7.82
C ILE A 141 -1.39 -6.47 8.11
N GLY A 142 -2.08 -6.74 9.22
CA GLY A 142 -2.53 -8.08 9.57
C GLY A 142 -3.71 -8.54 8.71
N PRO A 143 -3.97 -9.86 8.63
CA PRO A 143 -5.19 -10.38 8.01
C PRO A 143 -6.42 -9.81 8.72
N ALA A 144 -7.47 -9.52 7.96
CA ALA A 144 -8.77 -9.15 8.48
C ALA A 144 -9.22 -10.24 9.44
N GLN A 145 -9.26 -9.90 10.73
CA GLN A 145 -9.79 -10.80 11.73
C GLN A 145 -11.28 -10.93 11.45
N HIS A 146 -11.75 -12.16 11.20
CA HIS A 146 -13.16 -12.44 11.08
C HIS A 146 -13.88 -11.85 12.32
N ALA A 147 -14.70 -10.83 12.10
CA ALA A 147 -15.62 -10.30 13.09
C ALA A 147 -16.78 -11.28 13.31
#